data_AF-A0A3D0SQX1-F1
#
_entry.id   AF-A0A3D0SQX1-F1
#
_cell.length_a   1.000
_cell.length_b   1.000
_cell.length_c   1.000
_cell.angle_alpha   90.00
_cell.angle_beta   90.00
_cell.angle_gamma   90.00
#
_symmetry.space_group_name_H-M   'P 1'
#
loop_
_entity.id
_entity.type
_entity.pdbx_description
1 polymer ?
#
loop_
_entity_poly.entity_id
_entity_poly.type
_entity_poly.pdbx_seq_one_letter_code
_entity_poly.pdbx_strand_id
1 'polypeptide(L)'
;MKRLLDRLLGRGAMENAPVTASNRREPRNLQIEAERLIAEGNALEDAGRWADAEAAYRMALKLCADFARAYLNLGNVQAAQGQKEEAAESYRQALRLEPGYGAVHANLGKLYLDQRNYQNAAEHYAAAVRALPNSADALVGLGCALEDLGRQGEAVDVYRQALAIQPDFPGAKFNLGRILILLKQPDEAIKYIEEAMAVMPDHEAGHTLLGKVMGEWGLIPEALSHMQRASQLSPKDPNLASMSLFTMNYRVDSTPEALFAAHLQYAPQCCAEYYPKTPAYLNPPDPERQLKIGYVSGDFRTHPVSRFVEPVFAHHNHALYEIHAFYNHHTHDTVTESLKKWVDGWHPIWTQEDGAFADLIRALDIDILVDLSGHTEYHRLPVFARKPAPVQATWLGYLGTTGLATMDYRICDIYTDPPGLTERFHTEQLARLPDCQWCYTPYL
;
A
#
# COMPACT_ATOMS: atom_id res chain seq x y z
N MET A 1 -9.16 14.73 4.87
CA MET A 1 -8.15 14.02 5.66
C MET A 1 -6.82 14.77 5.89
N LYS A 2 -6.48 15.83 5.13
CA LYS A 2 -5.21 16.59 5.27
C LYS A 2 -5.16 17.67 6.39
N ARG A 3 -6.08 17.64 7.37
CA ARG A 3 -6.19 18.68 8.43
C ARG A 3 -6.34 18.15 9.86
N LEU A 4 -6.21 16.84 10.08
CA LEU A 4 -6.22 16.24 11.43
C LEU A 4 -4.91 15.53 11.80
N LEU A 5 -3.96 15.39 10.86
CA LEU A 5 -2.68 14.69 11.02
C LEU A 5 -1.47 15.61 11.33
N ASP A 6 -1.68 16.93 11.36
CA ASP A 6 -0.64 17.94 11.59
C ASP A 6 -0.48 18.36 13.06
N ARG A 7 -1.17 17.70 14.01
CA ARG A 7 -0.95 17.88 15.45
C ARG A 7 -0.90 16.55 16.18
N LEU A 8 -0.03 15.65 15.73
CA LEU A 8 0.31 14.47 16.51
C LEU A 8 1.37 14.88 17.53
N LEU A 9 0.92 15.02 18.78
CA LEU A 9 1.69 15.08 20.02
C LEU A 9 2.53 16.35 20.29
N GLY A 10 1.97 17.17 21.18
CA GLY A 10 2.73 18.07 22.03
C GLY A 10 2.88 19.48 21.47
N ARG A 11 1.88 20.33 21.68
CA ARG A 11 2.25 21.64 22.23
C ARG A 11 2.92 21.33 23.56
N GLY A 12 4.12 21.86 23.79
CA GLY A 12 4.72 21.86 25.12
C GLY A 12 3.84 22.67 26.07
N ALA A 13 2.71 22.10 26.50
CA ALA A 13 2.00 22.53 27.69
C ALA A 13 2.99 22.47 28.85
N MET A 14 2.80 23.32 29.85
CA MET A 14 3.66 23.33 31.03
C MET A 14 3.55 21.98 31.76
N GLU A 15 4.38 21.02 31.37
CA GLU A 15 4.69 19.88 32.22
C GLU A 15 5.46 20.44 33.41
N ASN A 16 4.83 20.42 34.58
CA ASN A 16 5.46 20.75 35.84
C ASN A 16 6.49 19.66 36.18
N ALA A 17 7.63 19.68 35.50
CA ALA A 17 8.80 18.90 35.85
C ALA A 17 9.82 19.78 36.57
N PRO A 18 10.45 19.30 37.65
CA PRO A 18 11.39 20.10 38.44
C PRO A 18 12.62 20.41 37.59
N VAL A 19 12.97 21.70 37.52
CA VAL A 19 14.18 22.21 36.88
C VAL A 19 15.40 21.52 37.50
N THR A 20 15.96 20.53 36.80
CA THR A 20 17.27 19.97 37.17
C THR A 20 18.34 20.93 36.69
N ALA A 21 19.12 21.41 37.67
CA ALA A 21 20.05 22.51 37.50
C ALA A 21 21.23 22.14 36.58
N SER A 22 21.34 22.82 35.45
CA SER A 22 22.57 22.95 34.66
C SER A 22 23.18 24.33 34.84
N ASN A 23 24.52 24.38 34.82
CA ASN A 23 25.35 25.30 35.59
C ASN A 23 25.78 26.57 34.81
N ARG A 24 24.85 27.19 34.06
CA ARG A 24 24.98 28.56 33.52
C ARG A 24 23.60 29.20 33.45
N ARG A 25 23.15 29.86 34.52
CA ARG A 25 21.90 30.62 34.48
C ARG A 25 22.13 31.91 33.68
N GLU A 26 21.66 31.91 32.43
CA GLU A 26 21.39 33.13 31.66
C GLU A 26 20.64 34.15 32.56
N PRO A 27 20.87 35.47 32.40
CA PRO A 27 20.15 36.49 33.15
C PRO A 27 18.63 36.28 33.06
N ARG A 28 17.92 36.37 34.19
CA ARG A 28 16.46 36.16 34.29
C ARG A 28 15.65 36.96 33.23
N ASN A 29 16.15 38.13 32.82
CA ASN A 29 15.51 38.95 31.79
C ASN A 29 15.59 38.32 30.38
N LEU A 30 16.68 37.63 30.05
CA LEU A 30 16.83 36.94 28.75
C LEU A 30 15.92 35.71 28.68
N GLN A 31 15.75 34.99 29.79
CA GLN A 31 14.80 33.87 29.88
C GLN A 31 13.35 34.31 29.66
N ILE A 32 12.92 35.41 30.31
CA ILE A 32 11.56 35.95 30.12
C ILE A 32 11.34 36.37 28.65
N GLU A 33 12.34 37.00 28.05
CA GLU A 33 12.25 37.44 26.65
C GLU A 33 12.22 36.26 25.68
N ALA A 34 13.03 35.23 25.92
CA ALA A 34 13.00 34.00 25.13
C ALA A 34 11.65 33.27 25.27
N GLU A 35 11.06 33.21 26.46
CA GLU A 35 9.71 32.66 26.66
C GLU A 35 8.65 33.45 25.88
N ARG A 36 8.75 34.78 25.87
CA ARG A 36 7.87 35.65 25.06
C ARG A 36 7.99 35.34 23.57
N LEU A 37 9.22 35.19 23.06
CA LEU A 37 9.48 34.84 21.66
C LEU A 37 8.96 33.44 21.31
N ILE A 38 9.04 32.46 22.22
CA ILE A 38 8.42 31.14 22.03
C ILE A 38 6.89 31.30 21.92
N ALA A 39 6.26 32.09 22.78
CA ALA A 39 4.82 32.32 22.73
C ALA A 39 4.38 33.04 21.45
N GLU A 40 5.17 34.01 20.98
CA GLU A 40 4.97 34.68 19.68
C GLU A 40 5.10 33.70 18.52
N GLY A 41 6.15 32.87 18.51
CA GLY A 41 6.34 31.82 17.51
C GLY A 41 5.14 30.88 17.43
N ASN A 42 4.59 30.46 18.57
CA ASN A 42 3.40 29.61 18.61
C ASN A 42 2.17 30.30 18.00
N ALA A 43 2.00 31.60 18.23
CA ALA A 43 0.89 32.36 17.65
C ALA A 43 1.05 32.54 16.13
N LEU A 44 2.29 32.70 15.64
CA LEU A 44 2.60 32.77 14.22
C LEU A 44 2.38 31.42 13.52
N GLU A 45 2.74 30.32 14.17
CA GLU A 45 2.46 28.96 13.72
C GLU A 45 0.94 28.73 13.58
N ASP A 46 0.16 29.13 14.59
CA ASP A 46 -1.30 29.06 14.56
C ASP A 46 -1.93 29.89 13.42
N ALA A 47 -1.26 30.97 13.00
CA ALA A 47 -1.64 31.78 11.85
C ALA A 47 -1.13 31.24 10.50
N GLY A 48 -0.42 30.11 10.48
CA GLY A 48 0.21 29.54 9.28
C GLY A 48 1.41 30.33 8.76
N ARG A 49 1.97 31.24 9.56
CA ARG A 49 3.14 32.06 9.23
C ARG A 49 4.44 31.34 9.63
N TRP A 50 4.71 30.23 8.96
CA TRP A 50 5.78 29.29 9.33
C TRP A 50 7.18 29.92 9.37
N ALA A 51 7.53 30.76 8.39
CA ALA A 51 8.84 31.40 8.34
C ALA A 51 9.06 32.39 9.51
N ASP A 52 8.01 33.12 9.89
CA ASP A 52 8.06 34.06 11.01
C ASP A 52 8.14 33.31 12.35
N ALA A 53 7.39 32.20 12.49
CA ALA A 53 7.47 31.34 13.66
C ALA A 53 8.89 30.76 13.85
N GLU A 54 9.50 30.28 12.77
CA GLU A 54 10.88 29.79 12.77
C GLU A 54 11.87 30.89 13.24
N ALA A 55 11.72 32.10 12.72
CA ALA A 55 12.56 33.24 13.10
C ALA A 55 12.42 33.57 14.59
N ALA A 56 11.19 33.54 15.14
CA ALA A 56 10.93 33.77 16.55
C ALA A 56 11.59 32.69 17.44
N TYR A 57 11.48 31.41 17.09
CA TYR A 57 12.13 30.32 17.85
C TYR A 57 13.66 30.39 17.78
N ARG A 58 14.23 30.69 16.61
CA ARG A 58 15.68 30.90 16.47
C ARG A 58 16.15 32.09 17.29
N MET A 59 15.36 33.15 17.38
CA MET A 59 15.69 34.30 18.24
C MET A 59 15.64 33.91 19.73
N ALA A 60 14.62 33.16 20.15
CA ALA A 60 14.56 32.63 21.53
C ALA A 60 15.80 31.80 21.87
N LEU A 61 16.22 30.93 20.95
CA LEU A 61 17.41 30.08 21.11
C LEU A 61 18.74 30.84 21.08
N LYS A 62 18.79 32.02 20.42
CA LYS A 62 19.94 32.93 20.50
C LYS A 62 20.06 33.61 21.87
N LEU A 63 18.93 33.90 22.52
CA LEU A 63 18.91 34.49 23.85
C LEU A 63 19.18 33.46 24.94
N CYS A 64 18.62 32.25 24.79
CA CYS A 64 18.81 31.14 25.72
C CYS A 64 18.87 29.82 24.94
N ALA A 65 20.08 29.24 24.85
CA ALA A 65 20.31 28.02 24.09
C ALA A 65 19.83 26.74 24.80
N ASP A 66 19.38 26.84 26.05
CA ASP A 66 18.98 25.74 26.93
C ASP A 66 17.45 25.53 27.02
N PHE A 67 16.70 25.91 25.97
CA PHE A 67 15.27 25.66 25.89
C PHE A 67 14.92 24.47 24.99
N ALA A 68 14.74 23.30 25.62
CA ALA A 68 14.28 22.07 24.93
C ALA A 68 12.96 22.30 24.15
N ARG A 69 12.00 23.02 24.75
CA ARG A 69 10.72 23.37 24.11
C ARG A 69 10.89 24.25 22.86
N ALA A 70 11.85 25.17 22.84
CA ALA A 70 12.09 26.01 21.66
C ALA A 70 12.65 25.19 20.50
N TYR A 71 13.52 24.21 20.80
CA TYR A 71 14.01 23.25 19.81
C TYR A 71 12.91 22.31 19.30
N LEU A 72 12.01 21.82 20.18
CA LEU A 72 10.83 21.06 19.75
C LEU A 72 9.99 21.86 18.74
N ASN A 73 9.62 23.09 19.09
CA ASN A 73 8.76 23.91 18.23
C ASN A 73 9.46 24.30 16.91
N LEU A 74 10.77 24.60 16.96
CA LEU A 74 11.57 24.82 15.77
C LEU A 74 11.57 23.59 14.86
N GLY A 75 11.78 22.40 15.42
CA GLY A 75 11.73 21.14 14.68
C GLY A 75 10.37 20.86 14.04
N ASN A 76 9.27 21.16 14.75
CA ASN A 76 7.91 21.00 14.22
C ASN A 76 7.68 21.89 12.98
N VAL A 77 8.09 23.16 13.05
CA VAL A 77 7.96 24.10 11.92
C VAL A 77 8.83 23.67 10.74
N GLN A 78 10.06 23.24 10.98
CA GLN A 78 10.96 22.74 9.94
C GLN A 78 10.39 21.49 9.26
N ALA A 79 9.84 20.55 10.03
CA ALA A 79 9.19 19.36 9.50
C ALA A 79 7.97 19.73 8.63
N ALA A 80 7.14 20.67 9.07
CA ALA A 80 5.99 21.18 8.30
C ALA A 80 6.40 21.87 6.99
N GLN A 81 7.59 22.47 6.94
CA GLN A 81 8.19 23.05 5.74
C GLN A 81 8.92 22.02 4.84
N GLY A 82 8.98 20.74 5.24
CA GLY A 82 9.69 19.69 4.52
C GLY A 82 11.20 19.64 4.75
N GLN A 83 11.74 20.43 5.68
CA GLN A 83 13.15 20.45 6.09
C GLN A 83 13.42 19.34 7.11
N LYS A 84 13.44 18.08 6.63
CA LYS A 84 13.46 16.88 7.47
C LYS A 84 14.75 16.77 8.29
N GLU A 85 15.90 17.03 7.68
CA GLU A 85 17.21 16.92 8.31
C GLU A 85 17.40 17.97 9.41
N GLU A 86 16.99 19.21 9.15
CA GLU A 86 17.01 20.30 10.12
C GLU A 86 16.05 20.02 11.28
N ALA A 87 14.85 19.51 11.01
CA ALA A 87 13.90 19.11 12.03
C ALA A 87 14.50 18.01 12.94
N ALA A 88 15.12 16.99 12.35
CA ALA A 88 15.79 15.93 13.11
C ALA A 88 16.88 16.49 14.03
N GLU A 89 17.67 17.44 13.54
CA GLU A 89 18.70 18.08 14.36
C GLU A 89 18.11 18.90 15.51
N SER A 90 17.08 19.72 15.26
CA SER A 90 16.37 20.43 16.33
C SER A 90 15.81 19.46 17.38
N TYR A 91 15.22 18.35 16.98
CA TYR A 91 14.75 17.34 17.94
C TYR A 91 15.89 16.70 18.73
N ARG A 92 17.03 16.37 18.10
CA ARG A 92 18.22 15.89 18.83
C ARG A 92 18.69 16.92 19.85
N GLN A 93 18.68 18.21 19.51
CA GLN A 93 19.01 19.28 20.48
C GLN A 93 18.08 19.27 21.69
N ALA A 94 16.77 19.16 21.45
CA ALA A 94 15.80 19.07 22.53
C ALA A 94 16.06 17.85 23.43
N LEU A 95 16.36 16.68 22.85
CA LEU A 95 16.68 15.47 23.62
C LEU A 95 18.04 15.53 24.33
N ARG A 96 19.01 16.30 23.83
CA ARG A 96 20.27 16.55 24.56
C ARG A 96 20.04 17.35 25.84
N LEU A 97 19.10 18.29 25.82
CA LEU A 97 18.73 19.09 26.99
C LEU A 97 17.80 18.31 27.92
N GLU A 98 16.84 17.57 27.36
CA GLU A 98 15.84 16.81 28.10
C GLU A 98 15.66 15.40 27.48
N PRO A 99 16.45 14.41 27.93
CA PRO A 99 16.41 13.05 27.35
C PRO A 99 15.08 12.31 27.52
N GLY A 100 14.21 12.76 28.44
CA GLY A 100 12.90 12.18 28.70
C GLY A 100 11.76 12.86 27.95
N TYR A 101 12.04 13.80 27.02
CA TYR A 101 11.00 14.63 26.43
C TYR A 101 10.14 13.84 25.43
N GLY A 102 9.03 13.28 25.95
CA GLY A 102 8.20 12.32 25.23
C GLY A 102 7.63 12.83 23.90
N ALA A 103 7.21 14.10 23.85
CA ALA A 103 6.72 14.72 22.61
C ALA A 103 7.79 14.78 21.51
N VAL A 104 9.04 15.09 21.88
CA VAL A 104 10.16 15.08 20.92
C VAL A 104 10.45 13.67 20.43
N HIS A 105 10.42 12.68 21.31
CA HIS A 105 10.55 11.28 20.94
C HIS A 105 9.46 10.86 19.93
N ALA A 106 8.20 11.25 20.15
CA ALA A 106 7.13 10.93 19.21
C ALA A 106 7.32 11.59 17.84
N ASN A 107 7.75 12.86 17.80
CA ASN A 107 7.95 13.60 16.54
C ASN A 107 9.16 13.09 15.75
N LEU A 108 10.24 12.73 16.44
CA LEU A 108 11.40 12.10 15.82
C LEU A 108 11.07 10.67 15.34
N GLY A 109 10.24 9.92 16.08
CA GLY A 109 9.69 8.64 15.64
C GLY A 109 8.88 8.75 14.34
N LYS A 110 7.99 9.75 14.25
CA LYS A 110 7.22 10.05 13.03
C LYS A 110 8.15 10.34 11.84
N LEU A 111 9.16 11.15 12.06
CA LEU A 111 10.12 11.50 11.00
C LEU A 111 10.87 10.27 10.47
N TYR A 112 11.30 9.37 11.36
CA TYR A 112 11.94 8.13 10.95
C TYR A 112 10.98 7.18 10.24
N LEU A 113 9.71 7.13 10.66
CA LEU A 113 8.67 6.35 9.97
C LEU A 113 8.49 6.86 8.53
N ASP A 114 8.40 8.17 8.33
CA ASP A 114 8.31 8.80 7.00
C ASP A 114 9.56 8.54 6.13
N GLN A 115 10.70 8.27 6.75
CA GLN A 115 11.96 7.89 6.10
C GLN A 115 12.10 6.36 5.90
N ARG A 116 11.09 5.58 6.29
CA ARG A 116 11.11 4.10 6.30
C ARG A 116 12.23 3.50 7.16
N ASN A 117 12.70 4.26 8.14
CA ASN A 117 13.65 3.79 9.15
C ASN A 117 12.87 3.25 10.36
N TYR A 118 12.23 2.11 10.16
CA TYR A 118 11.26 1.55 11.09
C TYR A 118 11.86 1.17 12.45
N GLN A 119 13.13 0.75 12.47
CA GLN A 119 13.83 0.42 13.70
C GLN A 119 14.01 1.65 14.59
N ASN A 120 14.53 2.76 14.04
CA ASN A 120 14.66 4.01 14.79
C ASN A 120 13.29 4.58 15.17
N ALA A 121 12.29 4.46 14.28
CA ALA A 121 10.93 4.89 14.58
C ALA A 121 10.38 4.16 15.82
N ALA A 122 10.50 2.82 15.86
CA ALA A 122 10.05 2.01 17.00
C ALA A 122 10.79 2.36 18.30
N GLU A 123 12.11 2.58 18.25
CA GLU A 123 12.89 2.98 19.43
C GLU A 123 12.45 4.33 20.01
N HIS A 124 12.23 5.32 19.15
CA HIS A 124 11.77 6.63 19.55
C HIS A 124 10.32 6.62 20.04
N TYR A 125 9.41 5.91 19.37
CA TYR A 125 8.04 5.75 19.88
C TYR A 125 7.98 4.97 21.20
N ALA A 126 8.81 3.94 21.39
CA ALA A 126 8.89 3.24 22.68
C ALA A 126 9.38 4.15 23.81
N ALA A 127 10.32 5.07 23.52
CA ALA A 127 10.73 6.09 24.47
C ALA A 127 9.61 7.11 24.74
N ALA A 128 8.85 7.51 23.73
CA ALA A 128 7.67 8.36 23.89
C ALA A 128 6.61 7.71 24.78
N VAL A 129 6.31 6.42 24.59
CA VAL A 129 5.37 5.65 25.43
C VAL A 129 5.84 5.56 26.88
N ARG A 130 7.16 5.38 27.12
CA ARG A 130 7.70 5.39 28.49
C ARG A 130 7.55 6.75 29.18
N ALA A 131 7.73 7.84 28.44
CA ALA A 131 7.58 9.21 28.97
C ALA A 131 6.11 9.63 29.10
N LEU A 132 5.25 9.15 28.20
CA LEU A 132 3.84 9.50 28.07
C LEU A 132 2.97 8.22 28.06
N PRO A 133 2.85 7.51 29.21
CA PRO A 133 2.18 6.20 29.27
C PRO A 133 0.68 6.23 28.90
N ASN A 134 0.05 7.42 28.94
CA ASN A 134 -1.35 7.61 28.57
C ASN A 134 -1.53 8.26 27.17
N SER A 135 -0.51 8.18 26.31
CA SER A 135 -0.58 8.72 24.95
C SER A 135 -1.01 7.63 23.96
N ALA A 136 -2.30 7.64 23.57
CA ALA A 136 -2.83 6.73 22.56
C ALA A 136 -2.14 6.93 21.20
N ASP A 137 -1.83 8.17 20.81
CA ASP A 137 -1.12 8.47 19.57
C ASP A 137 0.31 7.89 19.55
N ALA A 138 1.04 7.93 20.68
CA ALA A 138 2.39 7.36 20.75
C ALA A 138 2.36 5.85 20.63
N LEU A 139 1.35 5.19 21.22
CA LEU A 139 1.11 3.77 21.08
C LEU A 139 0.72 3.38 19.64
N VAL A 140 -0.11 4.18 18.96
CA VAL A 140 -0.42 3.97 17.54
C VAL A 140 0.82 4.12 16.68
N GLY A 141 1.63 5.17 16.91
CA GLY A 141 2.91 5.36 16.20
C GLY A 141 3.87 4.19 16.39
N LEU A 142 3.97 3.66 17.62
CA LEU A 142 4.72 2.45 17.92
C LEU A 142 4.17 1.24 17.16
N GLY A 143 2.85 1.07 17.16
CA GLY A 143 2.17 -0.02 16.43
C GLY A 143 2.47 0.00 14.93
N CYS A 144 2.42 1.17 14.29
CA CYS A 144 2.75 1.31 12.89
C CYS A 144 4.21 0.90 12.61
N ALA A 145 5.16 1.39 13.43
CA ALA A 145 6.57 1.04 13.26
C ALA A 145 6.85 -0.46 13.49
N LEU A 146 6.18 -1.09 14.46
CA LEU A 146 6.30 -2.52 14.73
C LEU A 146 5.74 -3.36 13.58
N GLU A 147 4.65 -2.90 12.97
CA GLU A 147 4.05 -3.56 11.84
C GLU A 147 4.98 -3.57 10.62
N ASP A 148 5.57 -2.42 10.29
CA ASP A 148 6.55 -2.31 9.20
C ASP A 148 7.82 -3.16 9.46
N LEU A 149 8.13 -3.45 10.72
CA LEU A 149 9.17 -4.40 11.13
C LEU A 149 8.72 -5.87 11.08
N GLY A 150 7.47 -6.17 10.71
CA GLY A 150 6.90 -7.52 10.71
C GLY A 150 6.57 -8.07 12.10
N ARG A 151 6.63 -7.25 13.15
CA ARG A 151 6.38 -7.63 14.55
C ARG A 151 4.89 -7.53 14.88
N GLN A 152 4.08 -8.32 14.16
CA GLN A 152 2.63 -8.17 14.12
C GLN A 152 1.94 -8.36 15.48
N GLY A 153 2.37 -9.35 16.27
CA GLY A 153 1.80 -9.58 17.60
C GLY A 153 1.99 -8.40 18.54
N GLU A 154 3.17 -7.78 18.51
CA GLU A 154 3.45 -6.61 19.36
C GLU A 154 2.69 -5.37 18.89
N ALA A 155 2.48 -5.21 17.58
CA ALA A 155 1.64 -4.15 17.03
C ALA A 155 0.18 -4.28 17.53
N VAL A 156 -0.38 -5.49 17.55
CA VAL A 156 -1.72 -5.76 18.11
C VAL A 156 -1.80 -5.32 19.58
N ASP A 157 -0.81 -5.69 20.39
CA ASP A 157 -0.80 -5.37 21.82
C ASP A 157 -0.79 -3.87 22.08
N VAL A 158 0.02 -3.11 21.34
CA VAL A 158 0.07 -1.64 21.51
C VAL A 158 -1.17 -0.94 20.97
N TYR A 159 -1.80 -1.44 19.89
CA TYR A 159 -3.08 -0.90 19.43
C TYR A 159 -4.20 -1.15 20.45
N ARG A 160 -4.24 -2.33 21.09
CA ARG A 160 -5.20 -2.61 22.17
C ARG A 160 -4.97 -1.70 23.37
N GLN A 161 -3.71 -1.42 23.73
CA GLN A 161 -3.39 -0.44 24.78
C GLN A 161 -3.88 0.98 24.41
N ALA A 162 -3.68 1.40 23.16
CA ALA A 162 -4.18 2.69 22.68
C ALA A 162 -5.70 2.79 22.81
N LEU A 163 -6.43 1.73 22.46
CA LEU A 163 -7.89 1.66 22.59
C LEU A 163 -8.39 1.53 24.04
N ALA A 164 -7.57 1.00 24.95
CA ALA A 164 -7.89 1.02 26.38
C ALA A 164 -7.81 2.44 26.96
N ILE A 165 -6.89 3.28 26.45
CA ILE A 165 -6.76 4.69 26.84
C ILE A 165 -7.83 5.54 26.16
N GLN A 166 -8.03 5.34 24.86
CA GLN A 166 -8.99 6.08 24.04
C GLN A 166 -9.85 5.11 23.22
N PRO A 167 -11.00 4.65 23.77
CA PRO A 167 -11.89 3.71 23.08
C PRO A 167 -12.51 4.26 21.79
N ASP A 168 -12.68 5.58 21.69
CA ASP A 168 -13.15 6.28 20.50
C ASP A 168 -11.97 6.82 19.68
N PHE A 169 -11.16 5.90 19.16
CA PHE A 169 -10.04 6.21 18.26
C PHE A 169 -10.15 5.42 16.95
N PRO A 170 -10.86 5.94 15.94
CA PRO A 170 -11.10 5.23 14.68
C PRO A 170 -9.81 4.81 13.95
N GLY A 171 -8.75 5.64 13.99
CA GLY A 171 -7.47 5.30 13.39
C GLY A 171 -6.83 4.04 14.00
N ALA A 172 -6.82 3.93 15.33
CA ALA A 172 -6.34 2.73 16.02
C ALA A 172 -7.19 1.50 15.72
N LYS A 173 -8.52 1.66 15.62
CA LYS A 173 -9.45 0.57 15.25
C LYS A 173 -9.21 0.06 13.84
N PHE A 174 -9.02 0.93 12.85
CA PHE A 174 -8.68 0.49 11.49
C PHE A 174 -7.33 -0.22 11.43
N ASN A 175 -6.32 0.30 12.11
CA ASN A 175 -5.00 -0.34 12.14
C ASN A 175 -5.06 -1.72 12.80
N LEU A 176 -5.76 -1.82 13.94
CA LEU A 176 -5.99 -3.10 14.61
C LEU A 176 -6.80 -4.06 13.73
N GLY A 177 -7.90 -3.60 13.14
CA GLY A 177 -8.71 -4.41 12.24
C GLY A 177 -7.91 -4.96 11.06
N ARG A 178 -7.09 -4.13 10.42
CA ARG A 178 -6.25 -4.54 9.29
C ARG A 178 -5.23 -5.61 9.68
N ILE A 179 -4.57 -5.49 10.84
CA ILE A 179 -3.59 -6.50 11.26
C ILE A 179 -4.28 -7.81 11.71
N LEU A 180 -5.47 -7.73 12.30
CA LEU A 180 -6.27 -8.90 12.65
C LEU A 180 -6.70 -9.70 11.41
N ILE A 181 -6.97 -9.04 10.28
CA ILE A 181 -7.19 -9.72 8.98
C ILE A 181 -5.98 -10.56 8.59
N LEU A 182 -4.76 -9.97 8.68
CA LEU A 182 -3.52 -10.68 8.36
C LEU A 182 -3.28 -11.88 9.28
N LEU A 183 -3.63 -11.75 10.56
CA LEU A 183 -3.54 -12.80 11.58
C LEU A 183 -4.70 -13.81 11.52
N LYS A 184 -5.59 -13.72 10.52
CA LYS A 184 -6.74 -14.61 10.34
C LYS A 184 -7.68 -14.63 11.55
N GLN A 185 -7.94 -13.45 12.11
CA GLN A 185 -8.90 -13.19 13.19
C GLN A 185 -10.06 -12.31 12.70
N PRO A 186 -10.93 -12.82 11.80
CA PRO A 186 -11.89 -12.02 11.05
C PRO A 186 -13.01 -11.45 11.93
N ASP A 187 -13.51 -12.18 12.93
CA ASP A 187 -14.61 -11.70 13.77
C ASP A 187 -14.23 -10.43 14.55
N GLU A 188 -13.02 -10.42 15.12
CA GLU A 188 -12.50 -9.26 15.86
C GLU A 188 -12.14 -8.11 14.91
N ALA A 189 -11.60 -8.44 13.73
CA ALA A 189 -11.32 -7.44 12.69
C ALA A 189 -12.59 -6.71 12.25
N ILE A 190 -13.64 -7.45 11.88
CA ILE A 190 -14.93 -6.91 11.45
C ILE A 190 -15.49 -5.98 12.53
N LYS A 191 -15.54 -6.45 13.79
CA LYS A 191 -16.03 -5.64 14.91
C LYS A 191 -15.33 -4.29 15.01
N TYR A 192 -14.00 -4.26 15.05
CA TYR A 192 -13.28 -2.98 15.21
C TYR A 192 -13.45 -2.07 14.00
N ILE A 193 -13.48 -2.64 12.79
CA ILE A 193 -13.67 -1.86 11.56
C ILE A 193 -15.09 -1.26 11.52
N GLU A 194 -16.12 -2.03 11.88
CA GLU A 194 -17.50 -1.54 11.98
C GLU A 194 -17.65 -0.43 13.02
N GLU A 195 -17.04 -0.59 14.20
CA GLU A 195 -17.03 0.47 15.22
C GLU A 195 -16.35 1.75 14.74
N ALA A 196 -15.28 1.65 13.94
CA ALA A 196 -14.63 2.82 13.33
C ALA A 196 -15.53 3.46 12.25
N MET A 197 -16.20 2.63 11.45
CA MET A 197 -17.13 3.04 10.40
C MET A 197 -18.40 3.70 10.96
N ALA A 198 -18.83 3.36 12.17
CA ALA A 198 -19.96 4.03 12.83
C ALA A 198 -19.71 5.54 13.02
N VAL A 199 -18.44 5.93 13.20
CA VAL A 199 -18.02 7.34 13.31
C VAL A 199 -17.73 7.96 11.94
N MET A 200 -17.26 7.16 10.99
CA MET A 200 -16.86 7.59 9.65
C MET A 200 -17.54 6.74 8.55
N PRO A 201 -18.86 6.89 8.34
CA PRO A 201 -19.64 6.02 7.48
C PRO A 201 -19.29 6.10 5.99
N ASP A 202 -18.67 7.19 5.54
CA ASP A 202 -18.25 7.39 4.14
C ASP A 202 -16.72 7.22 3.95
N HIS A 203 -16.10 6.37 4.78
CA HIS A 203 -14.68 6.06 4.67
C HIS A 203 -14.45 4.87 3.73
N GLU A 204 -13.97 5.15 2.52
CA GLU A 204 -13.72 4.16 1.47
C GLU A 204 -12.87 2.99 1.96
N ALA A 205 -11.69 3.26 2.54
CA ALA A 205 -10.78 2.21 2.98
C ALA A 205 -11.40 1.27 4.04
N GLY A 206 -12.34 1.77 4.84
CA GLY A 206 -13.07 0.94 5.80
C GLY A 206 -14.06 -0.01 5.13
N HIS A 207 -14.78 0.48 4.11
CA HIS A 207 -15.61 -0.39 3.25
C HIS A 207 -14.77 -1.41 2.49
N THR A 208 -13.60 -1.02 1.96
CA THR A 208 -12.69 -1.94 1.28
C THR A 208 -12.17 -3.03 2.22
N LEU A 209 -11.79 -2.69 3.46
CA LEU A 209 -11.36 -3.66 4.47
C LEU A 209 -12.49 -4.63 4.86
N LEU A 210 -13.71 -4.13 5.11
CA LEU A 210 -14.87 -4.99 5.40
C LEU A 210 -15.21 -5.90 4.23
N GLY A 211 -15.26 -5.35 3.02
CA GLY A 211 -15.47 -6.12 1.80
C GLY A 211 -14.48 -7.27 1.68
N LYS A 212 -13.19 -6.99 1.84
CA LYS A 212 -12.13 -7.99 1.77
C LYS A 212 -12.29 -9.09 2.83
N VAL A 213 -12.38 -8.72 4.11
CA VAL A 213 -12.42 -9.72 5.20
C VAL A 213 -13.70 -10.55 5.16
N MET A 214 -14.85 -9.94 4.88
CA MET A 214 -16.12 -10.64 4.75
C MET A 214 -16.09 -11.60 3.54
N GLY A 215 -15.48 -11.17 2.44
CA GLY A 215 -15.30 -12.01 1.25
C GLY A 215 -14.42 -13.24 1.55
N GLU A 216 -13.27 -13.05 2.20
CA GLU A 216 -12.39 -14.13 2.63
C GLU A 216 -13.07 -15.10 3.61
N TRP A 217 -14.01 -14.60 4.43
CA TRP A 217 -14.76 -15.40 5.40
C TRP A 217 -16.05 -16.03 4.85
N GLY A 218 -16.37 -15.80 3.58
CA GLY A 218 -17.56 -16.37 2.92
C GLY A 218 -18.86 -15.62 3.15
N LEU A 219 -18.82 -14.44 3.78
CA LEU A 219 -19.97 -13.52 3.91
C LEU A 219 -20.13 -12.71 2.60
N ILE A 220 -20.42 -13.43 1.51
CA ILE A 220 -20.35 -12.90 0.14
C ILE A 220 -21.33 -11.74 -0.10
N PRO A 221 -22.62 -11.81 0.29
CA PRO A 221 -23.55 -10.69 0.08
C PRO A 221 -23.13 -9.40 0.80
N GLU A 222 -22.69 -9.52 2.05
CA GLU A 222 -22.22 -8.40 2.88
C GLU A 222 -20.94 -7.81 2.30
N ALA A 223 -19.99 -8.66 1.89
CA ALA A 223 -18.76 -8.26 1.24
C ALA A 223 -19.04 -7.40 0.00
N LEU A 224 -19.91 -7.87 -0.90
CA LEU A 224 -20.28 -7.15 -2.12
C LEU A 224 -21.01 -5.83 -1.83
N SER A 225 -21.82 -5.76 -0.77
CA SER A 225 -22.46 -4.50 -0.33
C SER A 225 -21.41 -3.46 0.07
N HIS A 226 -20.42 -3.86 0.87
CA HIS A 226 -19.33 -2.96 1.26
C HIS A 226 -18.47 -2.55 0.06
N MET A 227 -18.12 -3.48 -0.83
CA MET A 227 -17.35 -3.17 -2.04
C MET A 227 -18.11 -2.25 -3.01
N GLN A 228 -19.44 -2.42 -3.13
CA GLN A 228 -20.28 -1.50 -3.89
C GLN A 228 -20.24 -0.09 -3.30
N ARG A 229 -20.29 0.05 -1.97
CA ARG A 229 -20.20 1.36 -1.31
C ARG A 229 -18.81 1.99 -1.49
N ALA A 230 -17.74 1.21 -1.33
CA ALA A 230 -16.39 1.68 -1.65
C ALA A 230 -16.29 2.15 -3.11
N SER A 231 -16.89 1.40 -4.05
CA SER A 231 -16.87 1.75 -5.48
C SER A 231 -17.65 3.03 -5.78
N GLN A 232 -18.70 3.34 -5.03
CA GLN A 232 -19.39 4.64 -5.15
C GLN A 232 -18.51 5.81 -4.69
N LEU A 233 -17.65 5.59 -3.69
CA LEU A 233 -16.72 6.60 -3.17
C LEU A 233 -15.49 6.77 -4.07
N SER A 234 -15.03 5.68 -4.71
CA SER A 234 -13.88 5.63 -5.62
C SER A 234 -14.23 4.91 -6.94
N PRO A 235 -15.06 5.50 -7.81
CA PRO A 235 -15.67 4.80 -8.96
C PRO A 235 -14.70 4.38 -10.05
N LYS A 236 -13.49 4.94 -10.08
CA LYS A 236 -12.47 4.64 -11.09
C LYS A 236 -11.34 3.75 -10.58
N ASP A 237 -11.41 3.23 -9.35
CA ASP A 237 -10.36 2.38 -8.81
C ASP A 237 -10.42 0.97 -9.45
N PRO A 238 -9.43 0.59 -10.28
CA PRO A 238 -9.42 -0.71 -10.94
C PRO A 238 -9.23 -1.87 -9.97
N ASN A 239 -8.54 -1.67 -8.85
CA ASN A 239 -8.30 -2.76 -7.88
C ASN A 239 -9.59 -3.10 -7.14
N LEU A 240 -10.36 -2.08 -6.77
CA LEU A 240 -11.64 -2.26 -6.10
C LEU A 240 -12.69 -2.92 -7.02
N ALA A 241 -12.72 -2.53 -8.29
CA ALA A 241 -13.57 -3.17 -9.30
C ALA A 241 -13.18 -4.65 -9.49
N SER A 242 -11.89 -4.96 -9.61
CA SER A 242 -11.38 -6.34 -9.70
C SER A 242 -11.72 -7.15 -8.45
N MET A 243 -11.52 -6.59 -7.25
CA MET A 243 -11.84 -7.27 -5.99
C MET A 243 -13.33 -7.63 -5.93
N SER A 244 -14.21 -6.74 -6.38
CA SER A 244 -15.65 -7.01 -6.48
C SER A 244 -15.94 -8.16 -7.44
N LEU A 245 -15.35 -8.15 -8.63
CA LEU A 245 -15.53 -9.20 -9.64
C LEU A 245 -15.02 -10.55 -9.15
N PHE A 246 -13.86 -10.57 -8.50
CA PHE A 246 -13.33 -11.77 -7.85
C PHE A 246 -14.33 -12.34 -6.84
N THR A 247 -14.83 -11.52 -5.92
CA THR A 247 -15.82 -11.95 -4.92
C THR A 247 -17.14 -12.42 -5.55
N MET A 248 -17.57 -11.84 -6.67
CA MET A 248 -18.80 -12.27 -7.38
C MET A 248 -18.74 -13.71 -7.88
N ASN A 249 -17.56 -14.31 -8.09
CA ASN A 249 -17.45 -15.73 -8.48
C ASN A 249 -17.97 -16.69 -7.41
N TYR A 250 -18.00 -16.25 -6.15
CA TYR A 250 -18.46 -17.04 -5.01
C TYR A 250 -19.95 -16.83 -4.71
N ARG A 251 -20.64 -16.01 -5.50
CA ARG A 251 -22.05 -15.68 -5.30
C ARG A 251 -22.94 -16.79 -5.86
N VAL A 252 -23.60 -17.53 -4.95
CA VAL A 252 -24.41 -18.73 -5.28
C VAL A 252 -25.65 -18.41 -6.13
N ASP A 253 -26.23 -17.21 -5.98
CA ASP A 253 -27.40 -16.75 -6.72
C ASP A 253 -27.05 -16.03 -8.04
N SER A 254 -25.77 -15.97 -8.41
CA SER A 254 -25.32 -15.36 -9.67
C SER A 254 -25.48 -16.31 -10.84
N THR A 255 -26.00 -15.82 -11.97
CA THR A 255 -25.95 -16.55 -13.24
C THR A 255 -24.65 -16.24 -13.99
N PRO A 256 -24.14 -17.14 -14.84
CA PRO A 256 -23.01 -16.87 -15.70
C PRO A 256 -23.20 -15.61 -16.57
N GLU A 257 -24.43 -15.36 -17.05
CA GLU A 257 -24.78 -14.16 -17.80
C GLU A 257 -24.61 -12.87 -16.96
N ALA A 258 -25.06 -12.87 -15.71
CA ALA A 258 -24.94 -11.73 -14.82
C ALA A 258 -23.47 -11.47 -14.44
N LEU A 259 -22.71 -12.53 -14.16
CA LEU A 259 -21.29 -12.45 -13.87
C LEU A 259 -20.51 -11.91 -15.08
N PHE A 260 -20.79 -12.43 -16.28
CA PHE A 260 -20.17 -11.92 -17.51
C PHE A 260 -20.52 -10.45 -17.77
N ALA A 261 -21.79 -10.07 -17.59
CA ALA A 261 -22.21 -8.69 -17.73
C ALA A 261 -21.49 -7.74 -16.76
N ALA A 262 -21.20 -8.18 -15.53
CA ALA A 262 -20.41 -7.42 -14.57
C ALA A 262 -18.95 -7.24 -15.06
N HIS A 263 -18.32 -8.29 -15.60
CA HIS A 263 -16.97 -8.19 -16.17
C HIS A 263 -16.91 -7.21 -17.35
N LEU A 264 -17.94 -7.18 -18.20
CA LEU A 264 -18.02 -6.21 -19.30
C LEU A 264 -18.05 -4.75 -18.83
N GLN A 265 -18.44 -4.47 -17.58
CA GLN A 265 -18.42 -3.10 -17.02
C GLN A 265 -17.04 -2.66 -16.54
N TYR A 266 -16.09 -3.60 -16.33
CA TYR A 266 -14.77 -3.29 -15.82
C TYR A 266 -14.03 -2.26 -16.69
N ALA A 267 -13.95 -2.53 -18.00
CA ALA A 267 -13.26 -1.65 -18.92
C ALA A 267 -13.92 -0.25 -19.05
N PRO A 268 -15.24 -0.14 -19.31
CA PRO A 268 -15.93 1.15 -19.29
C PRO A 268 -15.72 1.97 -18.02
N GLN A 269 -15.67 1.30 -16.86
CA GLN A 269 -15.55 1.96 -15.56
C GLN A 269 -14.13 2.46 -15.29
N CYS A 270 -13.11 1.63 -15.53
CA CYS A 270 -11.76 1.87 -15.03
C CYS A 270 -10.69 2.05 -16.12
N CYS A 271 -10.96 1.62 -17.36
CA CYS A 271 -9.92 1.49 -18.39
C CYS A 271 -10.24 2.18 -19.73
N ALA A 272 -11.44 2.73 -19.91
CA ALA A 272 -11.91 3.25 -21.20
C ALA A 272 -10.97 4.29 -21.82
N GLU A 273 -10.34 5.13 -20.99
CA GLU A 273 -9.40 6.16 -21.45
C GLU A 273 -8.05 5.62 -21.91
N TYR A 274 -7.74 4.36 -21.60
CA TYR A 274 -6.47 3.71 -21.93
C TYR A 274 -6.49 2.98 -23.27
N TYR A 275 -7.67 2.73 -23.82
CA TYR A 275 -7.81 1.96 -25.06
C TYR A 275 -7.19 2.71 -26.24
N PRO A 276 -6.30 2.07 -27.02
CA PRO A 276 -5.71 2.71 -28.19
C PRO A 276 -6.76 2.90 -29.28
N LYS A 277 -6.81 4.09 -29.88
CA LYS A 277 -7.67 4.36 -31.04
C LYS A 277 -7.22 3.58 -32.27
N THR A 278 -5.91 3.41 -32.43
CA THR A 278 -5.29 2.70 -33.55
C THR A 278 -4.00 2.08 -33.05
N PRO A 279 -4.03 0.83 -32.53
CA PRO A 279 -2.83 0.17 -32.07
C PRO A 279 -1.87 -0.04 -33.26
N ALA A 280 -0.60 0.27 -33.06
CA ALA A 280 0.46 0.08 -34.03
C ALA A 280 1.66 -0.56 -33.33
N TYR A 281 2.27 -1.55 -33.97
CA TYR A 281 3.36 -2.34 -33.41
C TYR A 281 4.54 -2.31 -34.36
N LEU A 282 5.73 -2.17 -33.81
CA LEU A 282 6.98 -2.22 -34.57
C LEU A 282 7.52 -3.65 -34.68
N ASN A 283 6.94 -4.58 -33.93
CA ASN A 283 7.26 -6.00 -33.95
C ASN A 283 7.11 -6.57 -35.37
N PRO A 284 8.18 -7.07 -36.01
CA PRO A 284 8.06 -7.66 -37.33
C PRO A 284 7.30 -9.00 -37.24
N PRO A 285 6.31 -9.26 -38.11
CA PRO A 285 5.56 -10.51 -38.14
C PRO A 285 6.34 -11.61 -38.88
N ASP A 286 7.54 -11.89 -38.40
CA ASP A 286 8.44 -12.92 -38.94
C ASP A 286 8.35 -14.19 -38.08
N PRO A 287 7.92 -15.34 -38.61
CA PRO A 287 7.83 -16.58 -37.85
C PRO A 287 9.20 -17.23 -37.56
N GLU A 288 10.26 -16.84 -38.27
CA GLU A 288 11.60 -17.44 -38.13
C GLU A 288 12.45 -16.73 -37.07
N ARG A 289 12.02 -15.56 -36.59
CA ARG A 289 12.74 -14.86 -35.53
C ARG A 289 12.39 -15.44 -34.16
N GLN A 290 13.28 -15.22 -33.21
CA GLN A 290 12.99 -15.46 -31.80
C GLN A 290 11.82 -14.56 -31.34
N LEU A 291 10.78 -15.16 -30.77
CA LEU A 291 9.63 -14.44 -30.24
C LEU A 291 9.86 -14.07 -28.77
N LYS A 292 9.51 -12.85 -28.39
CA LYS A 292 9.63 -12.36 -27.02
C LYS A 292 8.32 -12.53 -26.26
N ILE A 293 8.35 -13.29 -25.17
CA ILE A 293 7.16 -13.58 -24.35
C ILE A 293 7.35 -12.93 -22.99
N GLY A 294 6.42 -12.05 -22.63
CA GLY A 294 6.36 -11.38 -21.33
C GLY A 294 5.30 -11.98 -20.42
N TYR A 295 5.67 -12.42 -19.22
CA TYR A 295 4.72 -12.88 -18.19
C TYR A 295 4.60 -11.84 -17.08
N VAL A 296 3.39 -11.40 -16.77
CA VAL A 296 3.11 -10.36 -15.76
C VAL A 296 2.41 -10.98 -14.56
N SER A 297 2.98 -10.82 -13.37
CA SER A 297 2.37 -11.35 -12.14
C SER A 297 2.85 -10.65 -10.88
N GLY A 298 1.97 -10.50 -9.90
CA GLY A 298 2.37 -10.20 -8.50
C GLY A 298 2.84 -11.44 -7.72
N ASP A 299 2.78 -12.62 -8.34
CA ASP A 299 2.85 -13.89 -7.62
C ASP A 299 4.11 -14.70 -7.87
N PHE A 300 5.17 -14.08 -8.43
CA PHE A 300 6.50 -14.69 -8.56
C PHE A 300 7.25 -14.74 -7.22
N ARG A 301 6.62 -15.39 -6.25
CA ARG A 301 7.00 -15.62 -4.85
C ARG A 301 6.38 -16.91 -4.37
N THR A 302 6.50 -17.24 -3.10
CA THR A 302 5.76 -18.34 -2.46
C THR A 302 4.26 -18.11 -2.59
N HIS A 303 3.69 -18.62 -3.67
CA HIS A 303 2.31 -18.45 -4.10
C HIS A 303 1.92 -19.61 -5.04
N PRO A 304 0.65 -20.05 -5.09
CA PRO A 304 0.21 -21.08 -6.01
C PRO A 304 0.62 -20.85 -7.47
N VAL A 305 0.40 -19.66 -8.04
CA VAL A 305 0.76 -19.34 -9.45
C VAL A 305 2.22 -19.70 -9.78
N SER A 306 3.15 -19.42 -8.86
CA SER A 306 4.56 -19.76 -9.07
C SER A 306 4.80 -21.25 -9.30
N ARG A 307 4.03 -22.12 -8.64
CA ARG A 307 4.14 -23.57 -8.79
C ARG A 307 3.68 -24.08 -10.14
N PHE A 308 2.80 -23.33 -10.80
CA PHE A 308 2.32 -23.69 -12.12
C PHE A 308 3.15 -23.07 -13.25
N VAL A 309 3.71 -21.88 -13.03
CA VAL A 309 4.53 -21.20 -14.05
C VAL A 309 5.99 -21.66 -14.04
N GLU A 310 6.54 -22.06 -12.89
CA GLU A 310 7.92 -22.56 -12.78
C GLU A 310 8.26 -23.66 -13.81
N PRO A 311 7.46 -24.73 -13.99
CA PRO A 311 7.74 -25.74 -15.00
C PRO A 311 7.61 -25.19 -16.43
N VAL A 312 6.80 -24.16 -16.68
CA VAL A 312 6.73 -23.51 -18.01
C VAL A 312 8.02 -22.75 -18.27
N PHE A 313 8.50 -21.94 -17.32
CA PHE A 313 9.77 -21.23 -17.47
C PHE A 313 10.93 -22.20 -17.66
N ALA A 314 11.00 -23.27 -16.87
CA ALA A 314 12.09 -24.23 -16.93
C ALA A 314 12.18 -25.01 -18.26
N HIS A 315 11.11 -25.06 -19.05
CA HIS A 315 11.03 -25.84 -20.29
C HIS A 315 10.80 -24.99 -21.54
N HIS A 316 10.83 -23.66 -21.43
CA HIS A 316 10.83 -22.82 -22.62
C HIS A 316 12.03 -23.12 -23.50
N ASN A 317 11.81 -23.20 -24.81
CA ASN A 317 12.90 -23.35 -25.76
C ASN A 317 13.53 -21.98 -26.03
N HIS A 318 14.59 -21.65 -25.28
CA HIS A 318 15.28 -20.37 -25.40
C HIS A 318 15.97 -20.14 -26.75
N ALA A 319 16.04 -21.13 -27.64
CA ALA A 319 16.48 -20.91 -29.02
C ALA A 319 15.38 -20.29 -29.92
N LEU A 320 14.12 -20.44 -29.53
CA LEU A 320 12.95 -19.95 -30.28
C LEU A 320 12.24 -18.80 -29.55
N TYR A 321 12.38 -18.72 -28.23
CA TYR A 321 11.69 -17.74 -27.40
C TYR A 321 12.67 -17.00 -26.48
N GLU A 322 12.45 -15.70 -26.27
CA GLU A 322 13.11 -14.90 -25.23
C GLU A 322 12.07 -14.59 -24.14
N ILE A 323 12.34 -14.98 -22.90
CA ILE A 323 11.36 -14.99 -21.82
C ILE A 323 11.61 -13.84 -20.84
N HIS A 324 10.61 -13.00 -20.65
CA HIS A 324 10.63 -11.88 -19.72
C HIS A 324 9.60 -12.08 -18.61
N ALA A 325 10.01 -11.92 -17.34
CA ALA A 325 9.13 -11.91 -16.19
C ALA A 325 9.00 -10.48 -15.63
N PHE A 326 7.77 -9.96 -15.56
CA PHE A 326 7.42 -8.66 -15.01
C PHE A 326 6.77 -8.85 -13.63
N TYR A 327 7.52 -8.60 -12.57
CA TYR A 327 7.14 -8.92 -11.19
C TYR A 327 6.54 -7.72 -10.44
N ASN A 328 5.27 -7.81 -10.08
CA ASN A 328 4.50 -6.76 -9.42
C ASN A 328 4.37 -6.95 -7.89
N HIS A 329 5.44 -7.37 -7.22
CA HIS A 329 5.47 -7.46 -5.76
C HIS A 329 6.89 -7.28 -5.23
N HIS A 330 7.04 -6.84 -3.99
CA HIS A 330 8.35 -6.51 -3.40
C HIS A 330 8.98 -7.66 -2.58
N THR A 331 8.28 -8.80 -2.44
CA THR A 331 8.79 -9.96 -1.69
C THR A 331 9.92 -10.62 -2.45
N HIS A 332 10.99 -10.95 -1.74
CA HIS A 332 12.13 -11.69 -2.27
C HIS A 332 12.33 -12.94 -1.41
N ASP A 333 11.78 -14.07 -1.88
CA ASP A 333 11.94 -15.36 -1.21
C ASP A 333 12.66 -16.38 -2.11
N THR A 334 12.79 -17.62 -1.62
CA THR A 334 13.50 -18.68 -2.33
C THR A 334 12.82 -19.05 -3.66
N VAL A 335 11.51 -18.89 -3.78
CA VAL A 335 10.76 -19.14 -5.02
C VAL A 335 11.04 -18.04 -6.04
N THR A 336 11.03 -16.78 -5.61
CA THR A 336 11.42 -15.64 -6.44
C THR A 336 12.82 -15.85 -7.04
N GLU A 337 13.79 -16.26 -6.22
CA GLU A 337 15.16 -16.54 -6.68
C GLU A 337 15.27 -17.79 -7.58
N SER A 338 14.38 -18.77 -7.43
CA SER A 338 14.30 -19.92 -8.33
C SER A 338 13.84 -19.49 -9.73
N LEU A 339 12.72 -18.76 -9.80
CA LEU A 339 12.10 -18.34 -11.06
C LEU A 339 13.02 -17.47 -11.92
N LYS A 340 13.81 -16.58 -11.30
CA LYS A 340 14.79 -15.73 -11.98
C LYS A 340 15.79 -16.51 -12.85
N LYS A 341 16.10 -17.75 -12.49
CA LYS A 341 17.11 -18.57 -13.20
C LYS A 341 16.63 -19.09 -14.54
N TRP A 342 15.31 -19.09 -14.76
CA TRP A 342 14.66 -19.69 -15.92
C TRP A 342 14.22 -18.67 -16.97
N VAL A 343 14.48 -17.38 -16.76
CA VAL A 343 14.04 -16.31 -17.67
C VAL A 343 15.22 -15.51 -18.16
N ASP A 344 15.13 -14.98 -19.38
CA ASP A 344 16.16 -14.16 -20.00
C ASP A 344 16.14 -12.71 -19.46
N GLY A 345 14.96 -12.23 -19.07
CA GLY A 345 14.78 -10.90 -18.48
C GLY A 345 13.91 -10.90 -17.23
N TRP A 346 14.42 -10.36 -16.12
CA TRP A 346 13.66 -10.14 -14.89
C TRP A 346 13.44 -8.66 -14.61
N HIS A 347 12.17 -8.24 -14.54
CA HIS A 347 11.76 -6.84 -14.52
C HIS A 347 10.88 -6.56 -13.29
N PRO A 348 11.43 -5.96 -12.22
CA PRO A 348 10.63 -5.52 -11.09
C PRO A 348 9.79 -4.27 -11.43
N ILE A 349 8.47 -4.35 -11.26
CA ILE A 349 7.51 -3.31 -11.73
C ILE A 349 6.61 -2.73 -10.62
N TRP A 350 6.75 -3.16 -9.36
CA TRP A 350 5.85 -2.75 -8.26
C TRP A 350 5.92 -1.26 -7.90
N THR A 351 6.97 -0.55 -8.31
CA THR A 351 7.09 0.92 -8.15
C THR A 351 6.76 1.69 -9.42
N GLN A 352 6.47 1.02 -10.52
CA GLN A 352 6.24 1.66 -11.81
C GLN A 352 4.75 1.98 -11.98
N GLU A 353 4.46 3.15 -12.51
CA GLU A 353 3.11 3.51 -12.99
C GLU A 353 2.75 2.72 -14.25
N ASP A 354 1.46 2.45 -14.46
CA ASP A 354 0.98 1.63 -15.58
C ASP A 354 1.35 2.16 -16.97
N GLY A 355 1.43 3.49 -17.13
CA GLY A 355 1.89 4.10 -18.38
C GLY A 355 3.35 3.78 -18.68
N ALA A 356 4.22 3.96 -17.68
CA ALA A 356 5.66 3.68 -17.82
C ALA A 356 5.92 2.18 -18.03
N PHE A 357 5.17 1.31 -17.35
CA PHE A 357 5.27 -0.12 -17.57
C PHE A 357 4.82 -0.51 -19.00
N ALA A 358 3.72 0.07 -19.51
CA ALA A 358 3.31 -0.15 -20.91
C ALA A 358 4.39 0.29 -21.91
N ASP A 359 5.10 1.39 -21.64
CA ASP A 359 6.20 1.86 -22.49
C ASP A 359 7.44 0.94 -22.42
N LEU A 360 7.73 0.38 -21.24
CA LEU A 360 8.78 -0.63 -21.09
C LEU A 360 8.47 -1.89 -21.95
N ILE A 361 7.24 -2.37 -21.93
CA ILE A 361 6.82 -3.52 -22.74
C ILE A 361 7.06 -3.25 -24.24
N ARG A 362 6.70 -2.04 -24.72
CA ARG A 362 6.95 -1.63 -26.10
C ARG A 362 8.44 -1.51 -26.41
N ALA A 363 9.22 -0.93 -25.51
CA ALA A 363 10.66 -0.74 -25.70
C ALA A 363 11.45 -2.06 -25.74
N LEU A 364 10.91 -3.12 -25.10
CA LEU A 364 11.48 -4.45 -25.16
C LEU A 364 11.05 -5.24 -26.41
N ASP A 365 10.13 -4.70 -27.22
CA ASP A 365 9.49 -5.37 -28.35
C ASP A 365 8.85 -6.71 -27.94
N ILE A 366 8.13 -6.74 -26.80
CA ILE A 366 7.41 -7.95 -26.37
C ILE A 366 6.33 -8.27 -27.41
N ASP A 367 6.30 -9.53 -27.87
CA ASP A 367 5.37 -10.00 -28.90
C ASP A 367 4.09 -10.55 -28.30
N ILE A 368 4.25 -11.37 -27.25
CA ILE A 368 3.14 -11.99 -26.52
C ILE A 368 3.25 -11.56 -25.07
N LEU A 369 2.27 -10.82 -24.57
CA LEU A 369 2.16 -10.45 -23.18
C LEU A 369 1.10 -11.31 -22.49
N VAL A 370 1.50 -12.05 -21.46
CA VAL A 370 0.66 -12.98 -20.70
C VAL A 370 0.40 -12.41 -19.32
N ASP A 371 -0.86 -12.08 -19.05
CA ASP A 371 -1.36 -11.79 -17.71
C ASP A 371 -1.51 -13.09 -16.91
N LEU A 372 -0.91 -13.14 -15.72
CA LEU A 372 -1.06 -14.27 -14.80
C LEU A 372 -1.90 -13.97 -13.57
N SER A 373 -2.60 -12.82 -13.53
CA SER A 373 -3.35 -12.37 -12.36
C SER A 373 -4.85 -12.25 -12.61
N GLY A 374 -5.29 -11.76 -13.77
CA GLY A 374 -6.70 -11.44 -14.01
C GLY A 374 -7.26 -10.48 -12.95
N HIS A 375 -8.42 -10.78 -12.36
CA HIS A 375 -9.03 -9.93 -11.31
C HIS A 375 -8.56 -10.26 -9.87
N THR A 376 -7.41 -10.90 -9.70
CA THR A 376 -6.81 -11.17 -8.37
C THR A 376 -5.90 -10.02 -7.89
N GLU A 377 -5.41 -10.09 -6.65
CA GLU A 377 -4.53 -9.05 -6.09
C GLU A 377 -3.27 -8.82 -6.95
N TYR A 378 -2.78 -7.57 -6.94
CA TYR A 378 -1.58 -7.15 -7.68
C TYR A 378 -1.67 -7.32 -9.21
N HIS A 379 -2.87 -7.42 -9.78
CA HIS A 379 -3.04 -7.41 -11.23
C HIS A 379 -2.59 -6.10 -11.87
N ARG A 380 -2.30 -6.14 -13.18
CA ARG A 380 -1.96 -4.96 -13.99
C ARG A 380 -2.86 -4.82 -15.23
N LEU A 381 -4.11 -5.28 -15.15
CA LEU A 381 -5.11 -5.19 -16.22
C LEU A 381 -5.21 -3.81 -16.91
N PRO A 382 -5.06 -2.65 -16.22
CA PRO A 382 -5.02 -1.36 -16.92
C PRO A 382 -3.85 -1.20 -17.90
N VAL A 383 -2.74 -1.94 -17.74
CA VAL A 383 -1.66 -2.03 -18.74
C VAL A 383 -2.12 -2.83 -19.95
N PHE A 384 -2.81 -3.96 -19.74
CA PHE A 384 -3.37 -4.75 -20.84
C PHE A 384 -4.47 -4.00 -21.60
N ALA A 385 -5.20 -3.09 -20.94
CA ALA A 385 -6.12 -2.16 -21.59
C ALA A 385 -5.42 -1.20 -22.59
N ARG A 386 -4.14 -0.88 -22.35
CA ARG A 386 -3.31 -0.04 -23.24
C ARG A 386 -2.77 -0.79 -24.45
N LYS A 387 -2.95 -2.11 -24.49
CA LYS A 387 -2.49 -2.99 -25.56
C LYS A 387 -1.01 -2.74 -25.96
N PRO A 388 -0.03 -2.85 -25.04
CA PRO A 388 1.37 -2.59 -25.37
C PRO A 388 2.04 -3.68 -26.21
N ALA A 389 1.50 -4.90 -26.26
CA ALA A 389 2.00 -5.99 -27.11
C ALA A 389 0.97 -6.36 -28.19
N PRO A 390 1.42 -6.83 -29.37
CA PRO A 390 0.53 -7.19 -30.47
C PRO A 390 -0.42 -8.33 -30.11
N VAL A 391 0.07 -9.32 -29.36
CA VAL A 391 -0.74 -10.41 -28.82
C VAL A 391 -0.77 -10.32 -27.29
N GLN A 392 -1.96 -10.41 -26.71
CA GLN A 392 -2.16 -10.47 -25.28
C GLN A 392 -3.02 -11.67 -24.90
N ALA A 393 -2.57 -12.40 -23.88
CA ALA A 393 -3.32 -13.51 -23.32
C ALA A 393 -3.44 -13.36 -21.81
N THR A 394 -4.51 -13.90 -21.23
CA THR A 394 -4.60 -14.15 -19.78
C THR A 394 -4.53 -15.65 -19.52
N TRP A 395 -3.82 -16.02 -18.46
CA TRP A 395 -3.70 -17.41 -18.05
C TRP A 395 -3.48 -17.56 -16.55
N LEU A 396 -4.19 -18.56 -16.03
CA LEU A 396 -4.06 -19.23 -14.75
C LEU A 396 -4.58 -18.50 -13.51
N GLY A 397 -4.10 -17.29 -13.19
CA GLY A 397 -4.40 -16.66 -11.89
C GLY A 397 -5.88 -16.39 -11.66
N TYR A 398 -6.65 -16.26 -12.75
CA TYR A 398 -8.08 -16.04 -12.74
C TYR A 398 -8.75 -16.86 -13.85
N LEU A 399 -9.81 -17.59 -13.51
CA LEU A 399 -10.45 -18.53 -14.44
C LEU A 399 -11.66 -17.95 -15.18
N GLY A 400 -11.99 -16.69 -14.93
CA GLY A 400 -13.00 -15.96 -15.69
C GLY A 400 -12.40 -15.11 -16.81
N THR A 401 -13.29 -14.45 -17.56
CA THR A 401 -12.95 -13.35 -18.47
C THR A 401 -12.31 -12.18 -17.72
N THR A 402 -11.43 -11.43 -18.38
CA THR A 402 -10.94 -10.13 -17.88
C THR A 402 -11.89 -8.97 -18.18
N GLY A 403 -12.88 -9.19 -19.07
CA GLY A 403 -13.77 -8.15 -19.57
C GLY A 403 -13.08 -7.13 -20.48
N LEU A 404 -11.80 -7.28 -20.79
CA LEU A 404 -11.05 -6.37 -21.66
C LEU A 404 -11.15 -6.81 -23.12
N ALA A 405 -11.62 -5.90 -23.99
CA ALA A 405 -11.62 -6.12 -25.43
C ALA A 405 -10.21 -6.14 -26.06
N THR A 406 -9.20 -5.68 -25.32
CA THR A 406 -7.78 -5.72 -25.75
C THR A 406 -7.07 -7.00 -25.30
N MET A 407 -7.71 -7.86 -24.51
CA MET A 407 -7.20 -9.20 -24.20
C MET A 407 -7.64 -10.15 -25.32
N ASP A 408 -6.69 -10.64 -26.13
CA ASP A 408 -7.05 -11.42 -27.33
C ASP A 408 -7.45 -12.84 -26.96
N TYR A 409 -6.70 -13.45 -26.04
CA TYR A 409 -6.82 -14.86 -25.72
C TYR A 409 -6.96 -15.10 -24.21
N ARG A 410 -7.75 -16.11 -23.86
CA ARG A 410 -7.66 -16.78 -22.57
C ARG A 410 -7.17 -18.20 -22.82
N ILE A 411 -6.05 -18.56 -22.21
CA ILE A 411 -5.50 -19.91 -22.32
C ILE A 411 -6.27 -20.81 -21.35
N CYS A 412 -6.87 -21.88 -21.88
CA CYS A 412 -7.69 -22.82 -21.13
C CYS A 412 -7.56 -24.23 -21.71
N ASP A 413 -8.49 -25.13 -21.37
CA ASP A 413 -8.56 -26.49 -21.93
C ASP A 413 -10.00 -26.89 -22.24
N ILE A 414 -10.15 -28.05 -22.87
CA ILE A 414 -11.45 -28.59 -23.29
C ILE A 414 -12.34 -29.05 -22.12
N TYR A 415 -11.80 -29.14 -20.89
CA TYR A 415 -12.52 -29.64 -19.73
C TYR A 415 -13.09 -28.50 -18.90
N THR A 416 -12.32 -27.45 -18.63
CA THR A 416 -12.83 -26.26 -17.93
C THR A 416 -13.74 -25.44 -18.82
N ASP A 417 -13.44 -25.40 -20.12
CA ASP A 417 -14.15 -24.60 -21.11
C ASP A 417 -14.48 -25.43 -22.35
N PRO A 418 -15.46 -26.35 -22.28
CA PRO A 418 -15.78 -27.20 -23.42
C PRO A 418 -16.21 -26.40 -24.65
N PRO A 419 -15.79 -26.79 -25.87
CA PRO A 419 -16.18 -26.10 -27.10
C PRO A 419 -17.70 -25.95 -27.26
N GLY A 420 -18.15 -24.73 -27.53
CA GLY A 420 -19.55 -24.38 -27.77
C GLY A 420 -20.38 -24.09 -26.51
N LEU A 421 -19.80 -24.20 -25.30
CA LEU A 421 -20.52 -23.98 -24.05
C LEU A 421 -20.20 -22.64 -23.39
N THR A 422 -18.93 -22.22 -23.39
CA THR A 422 -18.45 -21.11 -22.54
C THR A 422 -17.96 -19.89 -23.32
N GLU A 423 -17.79 -19.95 -24.64
CA GLU A 423 -17.27 -18.85 -25.47
C GLU A 423 -18.10 -17.57 -25.31
N ARG A 424 -19.42 -17.71 -25.17
CA ARG A 424 -20.34 -16.57 -25.00
C ARG A 424 -20.15 -15.79 -23.69
N PHE A 425 -19.35 -16.31 -22.76
CA PHE A 425 -19.06 -15.71 -21.46
C PHE A 425 -17.62 -15.17 -21.37
N HIS A 426 -16.96 -15.01 -22.52
CA HIS A 426 -15.60 -14.50 -22.59
C HIS A 426 -15.52 -13.35 -23.58
N THR A 427 -14.71 -12.33 -23.24
CA THR A 427 -14.35 -11.28 -24.20
C THR A 427 -13.20 -11.74 -25.09
N GLU A 428 -12.36 -12.61 -24.53
CA GLU A 428 -11.23 -13.25 -25.17
C GLU A 428 -11.66 -14.41 -26.08
N GLN A 429 -10.85 -14.71 -27.09
CA GLN A 429 -10.92 -16.00 -27.77
C GLN A 429 -10.32 -17.08 -26.88
N LEU A 430 -10.99 -18.23 -26.80
CA LEU A 430 -10.53 -19.35 -25.97
C LEU A 430 -9.45 -20.16 -26.70
N ALA A 431 -8.20 -20.01 -26.26
CA ALA A 431 -7.05 -20.77 -26.74
C ALA A 431 -6.93 -22.06 -25.92
N ARG A 432 -7.50 -23.14 -26.44
CA ARG A 432 -7.57 -24.43 -25.73
C ARG A 432 -6.33 -25.28 -25.98
N LEU A 433 -5.63 -25.61 -24.90
CA LEU A 433 -4.58 -26.62 -24.91
C LEU A 433 -5.20 -28.01 -25.11
N PRO A 434 -4.46 -28.95 -25.75
CA PRO A 434 -5.02 -30.25 -26.14
C PRO A 434 -5.46 -31.12 -24.98
N ASP A 435 -4.78 -31.02 -23.83
CA ASP A 435 -5.05 -31.86 -22.65
C ASP A 435 -5.51 -31.02 -21.46
N CYS A 436 -4.61 -30.24 -20.87
CA CYS A 436 -4.81 -29.60 -19.57
C CYS A 436 -4.18 -28.21 -19.57
N GLN A 437 -4.86 -27.21 -19.02
CA GLN A 437 -4.30 -25.86 -18.86
C GLN A 437 -3.35 -25.75 -17.66
N TRP A 438 -3.28 -26.79 -16.84
CA TRP A 438 -2.52 -26.84 -15.60
C TRP A 438 -1.20 -27.59 -15.82
N CYS A 439 -0.09 -26.96 -15.45
CA CYS A 439 1.21 -27.60 -15.26
C CYS A 439 1.60 -27.36 -13.80
N TYR A 440 2.06 -28.33 -13.01
CA TYR A 440 2.25 -28.13 -11.56
C TYR A 440 3.53 -28.79 -11.05
N THR A 441 4.31 -28.02 -10.28
CA THR A 441 5.45 -28.52 -9.49
C THR A 441 5.09 -28.48 -8.00
N PRO A 442 5.04 -29.63 -7.30
CA PRO A 442 4.66 -29.66 -5.89
C PRO A 442 5.71 -28.99 -4.99
N TYR A 443 5.25 -28.51 -3.82
CA TYR A 443 6.16 -28.19 -2.71
C TYR A 443 6.86 -29.48 -2.26
N LEU A 444 8.19 -29.52 -2.36
CA LEU A 444 9.01 -30.64 -1.88
C LEU A 444 9.19 -30.61 -0.36
#